data_AF-A0A355UED2-F1
#
_entry.id   AF-A0A355UED2-F1
#
_cell.length_a   1.000
_cell.length_b   1.000
_cell.length_c   1.000
_cell.angle_alpha   90.00
_cell.angle_beta   90.00
_cell.angle_gamma   90.00
#
_symmetry.space_group_name_H-M   'P 1'
#
loop_
_entity.id
_entity.type
_entity.pdbx_description
1 polymer ?
#
loop_
_entity_poly.entity_id
_entity_poly.type
_entity_poly.pdbx_seq_one_letter_code
_entity_poly.pdbx_strand_id
1 'polypeptide(L)' 'EIRAGTGGDEASIFAGDLYRMYIKFFEKKGWKVELVDSTEGTVGGFKEIVLNVS' A
#
# COMPACT_ATOMS: atom_id res chain seq x y z
N GLU A 1 0.60 -5.91 -5.81
CA GLU A 1 -0.31 -5.87 -4.65
C GLU A 1 0.50 -5.82 -3.36
N ILE A 2 0.00 -5.12 -2.34
CA ILE A 2 0.54 -5.10 -0.97
C ILE A 2 -0.56 -5.65 -0.08
N ARG A 3 -0.27 -6.70 0.70
CA ARG A 3 -1.23 -7.33 1.62
C ARG A 3 -0.66 -7.33 3.04
N ALA A 4 -1.51 -7.03 4.02
CA ALA A 4 -1.17 -7.22 5.42
C ALA A 4 -1.00 -8.71 5.71
N GLY A 5 0.17 -9.08 6.26
CA GLY A 5 0.45 -10.45 6.69
C GLY A 5 -0.06 -10.73 8.11
N THR A 6 0.69 -11.56 8.84
CA THR A 6 0.43 -11.78 10.27
C THR A 6 0.81 -10.55 11.09
N GLY A 7 0.04 -10.26 12.15
CA GLY A 7 0.29 -9.11 13.03
C GLY A 7 -0.91 -8.18 13.16
N GLY A 8 -2.07 -8.52 12.61
CA GLY A 8 -3.32 -7.79 12.86
C GLY A 8 -3.28 -6.34 12.39
N ASP A 9 -3.58 -5.42 13.31
CA ASP A 9 -3.63 -3.99 13.00
C ASP A 9 -2.24 -3.43 12.69
N GLU A 10 -1.18 -3.87 13.38
CA GLU A 10 0.20 -3.48 13.09
C GLU A 10 0.62 -3.89 11.67
N ALA A 11 0.19 -5.07 11.21
CA ALA A 11 0.46 -5.51 9.84
C ALA A 11 -0.24 -4.61 8.81
N SER A 12 -1.45 -4.14 9.12
CA SER A 12 -2.21 -3.23 8.25
C SER A 12 -1.57 -1.84 8.20
N ILE A 13 -1.11 -1.31 9.34
CA ILE A 13 -0.37 -0.05 9.43
C ILE A 13 0.92 -0.13 8.61
N PHE A 14 1.68 -1.22 8.77
CA PHE A 14 2.91 -1.44 8.03
C PHE A 14 2.70 -1.58 6.52
N ALA A 15 1.62 -2.23 6.08
CA ALA A 15 1.23 -2.25 4.67
C ALA A 15 1.00 -0.82 4.12
N GLY A 16 0.42 0.07 4.93
CA GLY A 16 0.28 1.49 4.62
C GLY A 16 1.61 2.23 4.54
N ASP A 17 2.59 1.90 5.38
CA ASP A 17 3.95 2.45 5.31
C ASP A 17 4.66 2.04 4.01
N LEU A 18 4.57 0.76 3.65
CA LEU A 18 5.13 0.25 2.40
C LEU A 18 4.50 0.94 1.18
N TYR A 19 3.18 1.10 1.19
CA TYR A 19 2.48 1.84 0.15
C TYR A 19 3.03 3.26 -0.02
N ARG A 20 3.11 4.03 1.08
CA ARG A 20 3.65 5.40 1.06
C ARG A 20 5.10 5.44 0.56
N MET A 21 5.91 4.46 0.97
CA MET A 21 7.30 4.34 0.52
C MET A 21 7.39 4.10 -0.99
N TYR A 22 6.60 3.16 -1.51
CA TYR A 22 6.60 2.81 -2.93
C TYR A 22 6.07 3.94 -3.81
N ILE A 23 4.99 4.63 -3.40
CA ILE A 23 4.50 5.83 -4.12
C ILE A 23 5.62 6.85 -4.30
N LYS A 24 6.33 7.22 -3.22
CA LYS A 24 7.47 8.15 -3.31
C LYS A 24 8.58 7.64 -4.20
N PHE A 25 8.82 6.32 -4.22
CA PHE A 25 9.83 5.73 -5.11
C PHE A 25 9.40 5.81 -6.58
N PHE A 26 8.16 5.48 -6.91
CA PHE A 26 7.62 5.53 -8.27
C PHE A 26 7.56 6.96 -8.80
N GLU A 27 7.14 7.92 -7.98
CA GLU A 27 7.18 9.36 -8.30
C GLU A 27 8.60 9.81 -8.66
N LYS A 28 9.61 9.42 -7.87
CA LYS A 28 11.02 9.72 -8.16
C LYS A 28 11.53 9.08 -9.45
N LYS A 29 10.92 7.97 -9.89
CA LYS A 29 11.24 7.31 -11.16
C LYS A 29 10.45 7.89 -12.34
N GLY A 30 9.49 8.77 -12.10
CA GLY A 30 8.59 9.31 -13.12
C GLY A 30 7.63 8.27 -13.67
N TRP A 31 7.38 7.18 -12.94
CA TRP A 31 6.43 6.16 -13.34
C TRP A 31 5.01 6.59 -13.01
N LYS A 32 4.07 6.25 -13.90
CA LYS A 32 2.65 6.48 -13.66
C LYS A 32 2.16 5.41 -12.68
N VAL A 33 1.40 5.83 -11.67
CA VAL A 33 0.80 4.94 -10.69
C VAL A 33 -0.70 5.18 -10.65
N GLU A 34 -1.47 4.09 -10.71
CA GLU A 34 -2.92 4.11 -10.58
C GLU A 34 -3.33 3.16 -9.45
N LEU A 35 -4.16 3.67 -8.52
CA LEU A 35 -4.79 2.83 -7.50
C LEU A 35 -5.96 2.08 -8.12
N VAL A 36 -5.86 0.75 -8.14
CA VAL A 36 -6.89 -0.12 -8.73
C VAL A 36 -7.93 -0.50 -7.68
N ASP A 37 -7.46 -0.89 -6.49
CA ASP A 37 -8.33 -1.24 -5.36
C ASP A 37 -7.58 -1.07 -4.04
N SER A 38 -8.33 -0.90 -2.95
CA SER A 38 -7.78 -0.86 -1.60
C SER A 38 -8.81 -1.26 -0.56
N THR A 39 -8.40 -2.10 0.39
CA THR A 39 -9.17 -2.45 1.58
C THR A 39 -8.49 -1.88 2.82
N GLU A 40 -9.18 -1.04 3.57
CA GLU A 40 -8.66 -0.42 4.79
C GLU A 40 -8.53 -1.42 5.96
N GLY A 41 -7.57 -1.14 6.84
CA GLY A 41 -7.43 -1.81 8.13
C GLY A 41 -8.46 -1.32 9.16
N THR A 42 -8.68 -2.09 10.22
CA THR A 42 -9.66 -1.75 11.26
C THR A 42 -9.22 -0.53 12.08
N VAL A 43 -7.93 -0.44 12.39
CA VAL A 43 -7.32 0.65 13.18
C VAL A 43 -6.41 1.51 12.29
N GLY A 44 -6.76 1.63 11.00
CA GLY A 44 -5.98 2.34 10.00
C GLY A 44 -4.97 1.44 9.26
N GLY A 45 -4.27 2.06 8.31
CA GLY A 45 -3.49 1.29 7.33
C GLY A 45 -4.40 0.51 6.37
N PHE A 46 -3.87 -0.56 5.77
CA PHE A 46 -4.56 -1.31 4.72
C PHE A 46 -4.39 -2.82 4.87
N LYS A 47 -5.48 -3.57 4.70
CA LYS A 47 -5.43 -5.03 4.56
C LYS A 47 -4.92 -5.43 3.18
N GLU A 48 -5.30 -4.68 2.15
CA GLU A 48 -4.92 -4.92 0.77
C GLU A 48 -4.84 -3.61 -0.02
N ILE A 49 -3.84 -3.49 -0.90
CA ILE A 49 -3.69 -2.39 -1.85
C ILE A 49 -3.26 -2.97 -3.19
N VAL A 50 -3.99 -2.64 -4.25
CA VAL A 50 -3.66 -3.03 -5.62
C VAL A 50 -3.32 -1.79 -6.43
N LEU A 51 -2.11 -1.76 -6.97
CA LEU A 51 -1.59 -0.67 -7.80
C LEU A 51 -1.25 -1.20 -9.19
N ASN A 52 -1.54 -0.39 -10.20
CA ASN A 52 -0.95 -0.51 -11.52
C ASN A 52 0.19 0.51 -11.66
N VAL A 53 1.34 0.08 -12.17
CA VAL A 53 2.53 0.91 -12.34
C VAL A 53 3.05 0.75 -13.78
N SER A 54 3.23 1.86 -14.49
CA SER A 54 3.67 1.89 -15.90
C SER A 54 4.68 2.99 -16.19
#